data_AF-A0A5T3FEF2-F1
#
_entry.id   AF-A0A5T3FEF2-F1
#
_cell.length_a   1.000
_cell.length_b   1.000
_cell.length_c   1.000
_cell.angle_alpha   90.00
_cell.angle_beta   90.00
_cell.angle_gamma   90.00
#
_symmetry.space_group_name_H-M   'P 1'
#
loop_
_entity.id
_entity.type
_entity.pdbx_description
1 polymer ?
#
loop_
_entity_poly.entity_id
_entity_poly.type
_entity_poly.pdbx_seq_one_letter_code
_entity_poly.pdbx_strand_id
1 'polypeptide(L)'
;MITPETASQALSSWLAYLQITQETATQLITRAFLEQPARPEIAVHRIERDDGTVDYDAWRRNRINIFQRWRKRETAEHCEKFSALIPAILEAIRKSAPELHKRITAG
;
A
#
# COMPACT_ATOMS: atom_id res chain seq x y z
N MET A 1 -16.49 4.14 -6.06
CA MET A 1 -15.49 4.32 -4.97
C MET A 1 -14.83 2.96 -4.76
N ILE A 2 -13.49 2.88 -4.76
CA ILE A 2 -12.80 1.61 -4.54
C ILE A 2 -12.97 1.20 -3.07
N THR A 3 -13.53 0.02 -2.83
CA THR A 3 -13.74 -0.52 -1.48
C THR A 3 -12.46 -1.14 -0.91
N PRO A 4 -12.36 -1.33 0.41
CA PRO A 4 -11.27 -2.08 1.03
C PRO A 4 -11.11 -3.50 0.44
N GLU A 5 -12.21 -4.16 0.09
CA GLU A 5 -12.24 -5.47 -0.55
C GLU A 5 -11.54 -5.42 -1.91
N THR A 6 -11.94 -4.46 -2.76
CA THR A 6 -11.35 -4.26 -4.09
C THR A 6 -9.87 -3.88 -3.98
N ALA A 7 -9.49 -3.03 -3.03
CA ALA A 7 -8.09 -2.67 -2.80
C ALA A 7 -7.25 -3.88 -2.33
N SER A 8 -7.81 -4.74 -1.47
CA SER A 8 -7.16 -5.98 -1.06
C SER A 8 -6.97 -6.94 -2.23
N GLN A 9 -7.96 -7.08 -3.11
CA GLN A 9 -7.85 -7.90 -4.32
C GLN A 9 -6.82 -7.31 -5.30
N ALA A 10 -6.85 -5.99 -5.49
CA ALA A 10 -5.89 -5.26 -6.31
C ALA A 10 -4.44 -5.50 -5.86
N LEU A 11 -4.16 -5.53 -4.55
CA LEU A 11 -2.85 -5.90 -4.02
C LEU A 11 -2.42 -7.31 -4.47
N SER A 12 -3.29 -8.32 -4.33
CA SER A 12 -2.98 -9.68 -4.80
C SER A 12 -2.70 -9.71 -6.30
N SER A 13 -3.56 -9.08 -7.11
CA SER A 13 -3.42 -9.02 -8.55
C SER A 13 -2.13 -8.30 -8.97
N TRP A 14 -1.75 -7.24 -8.27
CA TRP A 14 -0.55 -6.47 -8.57
C TRP A 14 0.73 -7.26 -8.29
N LEU A 15 0.81 -7.94 -7.14
CA LEU A 15 1.94 -8.82 -6.82
C LEU A 15 2.10 -9.91 -7.87
N ALA A 16 1.01 -10.55 -8.29
CA ALA A 16 1.03 -11.59 -9.31
C ALA A 16 1.36 -11.04 -10.72
N TYR A 17 0.81 -9.88 -11.08
CA TYR A 17 0.96 -9.28 -12.42
C TYR A 17 2.40 -8.85 -12.70
N LEU A 18 3.05 -8.20 -11.73
CA LEU A 18 4.46 -7.77 -11.88
C LEU A 18 5.47 -8.79 -11.35
N GLN A 19 5.01 -9.88 -10.71
CA GLN A 19 5.87 -10.84 -10.01
C GLN A 19 6.77 -10.16 -8.96
N ILE A 20 6.27 -9.12 -8.30
CA ILE A 20 6.98 -8.42 -7.23
C ILE A 20 6.65 -9.01 -5.86
N THR A 21 7.57 -8.87 -4.91
CA THR A 21 7.37 -9.33 -3.54
C THR A 21 6.56 -8.34 -2.72
N GLN A 22 6.05 -8.77 -1.56
CA GLN A 22 5.47 -7.85 -0.57
C GLN A 22 6.49 -6.81 -0.09
N GLU A 23 7.79 -7.09 -0.24
CA GLU A 23 8.88 -6.21 0.14
C GLU A 23 8.91 -4.97 -0.73
N THR A 24 8.96 -5.17 -2.05
CA THR A 24 8.92 -4.10 -3.05
C THR A 24 7.60 -3.35 -2.98
N ALA A 25 6.47 -4.06 -2.87
CA ALA A 25 5.17 -3.42 -2.76
C ALA A 25 5.05 -2.54 -1.50
N THR A 26 5.61 -2.97 -0.36
CA THR A 26 5.64 -2.16 0.88
C THR A 26 6.36 -0.84 0.68
N GLN A 27 7.51 -0.85 0.00
CA GLN A 27 8.28 0.37 -0.27
C GLN A 27 7.49 1.32 -1.17
N LEU A 28 6.92 0.82 -2.26
CA LEU A 28 6.16 1.61 -3.22
C LEU A 28 4.89 2.22 -2.60
N ILE A 29 4.14 1.45 -1.82
CA ILE A 29 2.94 1.94 -1.11
C ILE A 29 3.33 2.98 -0.06
N THR A 30 4.39 2.72 0.71
CA THR A 30 4.86 3.67 1.74
C THR A 30 5.27 4.99 1.11
N ARG A 31 6.03 4.95 0.01
CA ARG A 31 6.42 6.16 -0.73
C ARG A 31 5.19 6.91 -1.23
N ALA A 32 4.28 6.23 -1.91
CA ALA A 32 3.05 6.84 -2.42
C ALA A 32 2.18 7.43 -1.30
N PHE A 33 2.15 6.81 -0.11
CA PHE A 33 1.42 7.33 1.04
C PHE A 33 2.04 8.60 1.61
N LEU A 34 3.37 8.63 1.76
CA LEU A 34 4.09 9.79 2.31
C LEU A 34 4.12 10.99 1.35
N GLU A 35 4.04 10.74 0.03
CA GLU A 35 3.93 11.76 -1.01
C GLU A 35 2.54 12.43 -1.07
N GLN A 36 1.53 11.91 -0.37
CA GLN A 36 0.18 12.50 -0.37
C GLN A 36 0.15 13.83 0.39
N PRO A 37 -0.46 14.89 -0.20
CA PRO A 37 -0.54 16.21 0.43
C PRO A 37 -1.48 16.23 1.64
N ALA A 38 -2.55 15.43 1.61
CA ALA A 38 -3.47 15.24 2.72
C ALA A 38 -3.54 13.74 3.03
N ARG A 39 -2.78 13.30 4.03
CA ARG A 39 -2.77 11.91 4.49
C ARG A 39 -3.18 11.82 5.96
N PRO A 40 -3.93 10.78 6.36
CA PRO A 40 -4.26 10.56 7.76
C PRO A 40 -3.03 10.16 8.59
N GLU A 41 -3.05 10.48 9.88
CA GLU A 41 -1.98 10.12 10.82
C GLU A 41 -2.08 8.66 11.25
N ILE A 42 -1.68 7.76 10.35
CA ILE A 42 -1.56 6.32 10.64
C ILE A 42 -0.09 5.90 10.73
N ALA A 43 0.17 4.77 11.40
CA ALA A 43 1.51 4.24 11.68
C ALA A 43 2.21 3.67 10.43
N VAL A 44 2.49 4.55 9.46
CA VAL A 44 3.28 4.31 8.25
C VAL A 44 4.54 5.17 8.36
N HIS A 45 5.68 4.51 8.48
CA HIS A 45 6.96 5.17 8.73
C HIS A 45 7.81 5.28 7.45
N ARG A 46 8.65 6.31 7.36
CA ARG A 46 9.59 6.49 6.25
C ARG A 46 10.57 5.30 6.21
N ILE A 47 10.70 4.69 5.04
CA ILE A 47 11.59 3.52 4.81
C ILE A 47 12.94 3.97 4.24
N GLU A 48 12.91 4.76 3.17
CA GLU A 48 14.11 5.26 2.50
C GLU A 48 14.47 6.65 3.06
N ARG A 49 15.68 6.79 3.59
CA ARG A 49 16.22 8.05 4.12
C ARG A 49 16.85 8.88 2.99
N ASP A 50 17.13 10.15 3.26
CA ASP A 50 17.67 11.09 2.26
C ASP A 50 19.06 10.67 1.74
N ASP A 51 19.80 9.86 2.50
CA ASP A 51 21.11 9.30 2.14
C ASP A 51 21.01 7.96 1.38
N GLY A 52 19.79 7.52 1.02
CA GLY A 52 19.54 6.27 0.32
C GLY A 52 19.58 5.03 1.22
N THR A 53 19.77 5.18 2.54
CA THR A 53 19.71 4.05 3.47
C THR A 53 18.29 3.61 3.74
N VAL A 54 18.12 2.31 4.00
CA VAL A 54 16.82 1.69 4.29
C VAL A 54 16.69 1.45 5.79
N ASP A 55 15.65 2.03 6.39
CA ASP A 55 15.22 1.71 7.74
C ASP A 55 14.43 0.40 7.74
N TYR A 56 15.16 -0.70 8.01
CA TYR A 56 14.59 -2.06 8.00
C TYR A 56 13.51 -2.28 9.06
N ASP A 57 13.59 -1.58 10.20
CA ASP A 57 12.57 -1.65 11.26
C ASP A 57 11.27 -1.01 10.79
N ALA A 58 11.35 0.21 10.24
CA ALA A 58 10.22 0.90 9.63
C ALA A 58 9.61 0.07 8.50
N TRP A 59 10.44 -0.49 7.63
CA TRP A 59 10.00 -1.34 6.53
C TRP A 59 9.27 -2.59 7.03
N ARG A 60 9.83 -3.29 8.03
CA ARG A 60 9.21 -4.50 8.60
C ARG A 60 7.86 -4.18 9.23
N ARG A 61 7.76 -3.07 9.98
CA ARG A 61 6.52 -2.61 10.61
C ARG A 61 5.46 -2.27 9.56
N ASN A 62 5.83 -1.51 8.54
CA ASN A 62 4.92 -1.16 7.45
C ASN A 62 4.41 -2.41 6.72
N ARG A 63 5.29 -3.37 6.42
CA ARG A 63 4.90 -4.63 5.75
C ARG A 63 3.89 -5.42 6.58
N ILE A 64 4.15 -5.60 7.88
CA ILE A 64 3.24 -6.30 8.80
C ILE A 64 1.90 -5.56 8.86
N ASN A 65 1.93 -4.25 9.06
CA ASN A 65 0.74 -3.42 9.12
C ASN A 65 -0.09 -3.53 7.84
N ILE A 66 0.51 -3.36 6.67
CA ILE A 66 -0.18 -3.40 5.37
C ILE A 66 -0.70 -4.82 5.07
N PHE A 67 0.17 -5.83 5.05
CA PHE A 67 -0.18 -7.14 4.48
C PHE A 67 -0.77 -8.13 5.48
N GLN A 68 -0.46 -8.00 6.77
CA GLN A 68 -0.82 -9.01 7.78
C GLN A 68 -1.84 -8.52 8.79
N ARG A 69 -1.83 -7.23 9.14
CA ARG A 69 -2.71 -6.65 10.16
C ARG A 69 -3.91 -5.94 9.53
N TRP A 70 -3.69 -4.81 8.87
CA TRP A 70 -4.78 -3.95 8.40
C TRP A 70 -5.55 -4.57 7.23
N ARG A 71 -4.87 -5.25 6.30
CA ARG A 71 -5.54 -5.92 5.15
C ARG A 71 -6.59 -6.96 5.56
N LYS A 72 -6.39 -7.62 6.69
CA LYS A 72 -7.38 -8.60 7.20
C LYS A 72 -8.65 -7.94 7.71
N ARG A 73 -8.58 -6.66 8.10
CA ARG A 73 -9.73 -5.85 8.54
C ARG A 73 -10.51 -6.50 9.69
N GLU A 74 -9.79 -7.12 10.62
CA GLU A 74 -10.39 -7.88 11.75
C GLU A 74 -11.06 -6.97 12.79
N THR A 75 -10.70 -5.68 12.82
CA THR A 75 -11.30 -4.67 13.70
C THR A 75 -11.69 -3.42 12.93
N ALA A 76 -12.53 -2.57 13.53
CA ALA A 76 -12.86 -1.25 12.99
C ALA A 76 -11.59 -0.43 12.71
N GLU A 77 -10.65 -0.41 13.66
CA GLU A 77 -9.37 0.27 13.51
C GLU A 77 -8.57 -0.25 12.29
N HIS A 78 -8.56 -1.57 12.06
CA HIS A 78 -7.88 -2.16 10.90
C HIS A 78 -8.57 -1.76 9.60
N CYS A 79 -9.90 -1.72 9.59
CA CYS A 79 -10.68 -1.27 8.44
C CYS A 79 -10.40 0.19 8.11
N GLU A 80 -10.39 1.07 9.10
CA GLU A 80 -10.05 2.50 8.96
C GLU A 80 -8.64 2.68 8.42
N LYS A 81 -7.65 2.02 9.04
CA LYS A 81 -6.23 2.12 8.63
C LYS A 81 -6.00 1.54 7.23
N PHE A 82 -6.68 0.46 6.85
CA PHE A 82 -6.56 -0.08 5.50
C PHE A 82 -7.26 0.81 4.46
N SER A 83 -8.43 1.37 4.81
CA SER A 83 -9.16 2.31 3.95
C SER A 83 -8.34 3.57 3.67
N ALA A 84 -7.64 4.07 4.69
CA ALA A 84 -6.69 5.17 4.57
C ALA A 84 -5.53 4.91 3.58
N LEU A 85 -5.17 3.64 3.33
CA LEU A 85 -4.12 3.28 2.39
C LEU A 85 -4.60 3.15 0.95
N ILE A 86 -5.91 3.08 0.69
CA ILE A 86 -6.45 2.83 -0.66
C ILE A 86 -5.87 3.80 -1.70
N PRO A 87 -5.79 5.12 -1.46
CA PRO A 87 -5.20 6.04 -2.44
C PRO A 87 -3.72 5.74 -2.73
N ALA A 88 -2.95 5.34 -1.72
CA ALA A 88 -1.53 5.01 -1.87
C ALA A 88 -1.32 3.70 -2.63
N ILE A 89 -2.16 2.69 -2.36
CA ILE A 89 -2.16 1.41 -3.06
C ILE A 89 -2.45 1.64 -4.54
N LEU A 90 -3.53 2.36 -4.85
CA LEU A 90 -3.90 2.62 -6.25
C LEU A 90 -2.83 3.44 -6.97
N GLU A 91 -2.25 4.44 -6.32
CA GLU A 91 -1.18 5.25 -6.91
C GLU A 91 0.09 4.43 -7.18
N ALA A 92 0.47 3.54 -6.25
CA ALA A 92 1.60 2.64 -6.46
C ALA A 92 1.35 1.67 -7.64
N ILE A 93 0.13 1.13 -7.77
CA ILE A 93 -0.27 0.30 -8.91
C ILE A 93 -0.29 1.13 -10.19
N ARG A 94 -0.82 2.36 -10.17
CA ARG A 94 -0.89 3.24 -11.34
C ARG A 94 0.51 3.54 -11.89
N LYS A 95 1.47 3.85 -11.02
CA LYS A 95 2.86 4.17 -11.39
C LYS A 95 3.62 2.96 -11.94
N SER A 96 3.37 1.76 -11.41
CA SER A 96 4.15 0.55 -11.75
C SER A 96 3.48 -0.42 -12.72
N ALA A 97 2.15 -0.46 -12.75
CA ALA A 97 1.32 -1.34 -13.56
C ALA A 97 0.07 -0.59 -14.09
N PRO A 98 0.23 0.40 -14.99
CA PRO A 98 -0.86 1.28 -15.42
C PRO A 98 -2.02 0.53 -16.09
N GLU A 99 -1.75 -0.54 -16.84
CA GLU A 99 -2.80 -1.36 -17.47
C GLU A 99 -3.61 -2.15 -16.44
N LEU A 100 -2.96 -2.64 -15.37
CA LEU A 100 -3.67 -3.27 -14.27
C LEU A 100 -4.52 -2.24 -13.51
N HIS A 101 -3.98 -1.05 -13.25
CA HIS A 101 -4.73 0.03 -12.63
C HIS A 101 -6.01 0.35 -13.40
N LYS A 102 -5.92 0.52 -14.73
CA LYS A 102 -7.10 0.75 -15.58
C LYS A 102 -8.16 -0.33 -15.41
N ARG A 103 -7.75 -1.61 -15.37
CA ARG A 103 -8.67 -2.75 -15.16
C ARG A 103 -9.35 -2.70 -13.79
N ILE A 104 -8.62 -2.32 -12.74
CA ILE A 104 -9.16 -2.21 -11.38
C ILE A 104 -10.17 -1.06 -11.28
N THR A 105 -9.91 0.06 -11.95
CA THR A 105 -10.77 1.27 -11.86
C THR A 105 -11.93 1.30 -12.85
N ALA A 106 -11.92 0.42 -13.86
CA ALA A 106 -12.99 0.31 -14.86
C ALA A 106 -14.15 -0.60 -14.42
N GLY A 107 -13.97 -1.40 -13.36
CA GLY A 107 -15.02 -2.18 -12.70
C GLY A 107 -15.67 -1.40 -11.57
#